data_AF-A0A8C6ZMM7-F1
#
_entry.id   AF-A0A8C6ZMM7-F1
#
_cell.length_a   1.000
_cell.length_b   1.000
_cell.length_c   1.000
_cell.angle_alpha   90.00
_cell.angle_beta   90.00
_cell.angle_gamma   90.00
#
_symmetry.space_group_name_H-M   'P 1'
#
loop_
_entity.id
_entity.type
_entity.pdbx_description
1 polymer ?
#
loop_
_entity_poly.entity_id
_entity_poly.type
_entity_poly.pdbx_seq_one_letter_code
_entity_poly.pdbx_strand_id
1 'polypeptide(L)' 'MSFRDLRNFTEMMKALGYPRLISMENFRTPNFMLVSEVLLWLVKRLVLQLMTIRADVRMCIWSGCFGVKLW' A
#
# COMPACT_ATOMS: atom_id res chain seq x y z
N MET A 1 3.24 -20.06 9.28
CA MET A 1 3.19 -19.97 7.80
C MET A 1 4.04 -21.09 7.22
N SER A 2 3.66 -21.70 6.09
CA SER A 2 4.51 -22.71 5.46
C SER A 2 5.72 -22.04 4.78
N PHE A 3 6.79 -22.80 4.54
CA PHE A 3 7.97 -22.32 3.80
C PHE A 3 7.62 -21.80 2.40
N ARG A 4 6.62 -22.41 1.75
CA ARG A 4 6.15 -22.01 0.42
C ARG A 4 5.48 -20.64 0.48
N ASP A 5 4.63 -20.41 1.48
CA ASP A 5 3.94 -19.12 1.66
C ASP A 5 4.93 -18.01 1.96
N LEU A 6 5.94 -18.28 2.81
CA LEU A 6 6.99 -17.32 3.13
C LEU A 6 7.78 -16.92 1.88
N ARG A 7 8.18 -17.88 1.05
CA ARG A 7 8.89 -17.59 -0.20
C ARG A 7 8.04 -16.76 -1.15
N ASN A 8 6.77 -17.15 -1.35
CA ASN A 8 5.84 -16.40 -2.19
C ASN A 8 5.67 -14.96 -1.68
N PHE A 9 5.51 -14.79 -0.37
CA PHE A 9 5.41 -13.48 0.25
C PHE A 9 6.64 -12.62 -0.02
N THR A 10 7.85 -13.15 0.19
CA THR A 10 9.08 -12.40 -0.04
C THR A 10 9.25 -11.97 -1.50
N GLU A 11 8.95 -12.86 -2.44
CA GLU A 11 9.01 -12.55 -3.88
C GLU A 11 7.96 -11.50 -4.27
N MET A 12 6.73 -11.58 -3.76
CA MET A 12 5.70 -10.57 -3.98
C MET A 12 6.12 -9.19 -3.45
N MET A 13 6.66 -9.13 -2.22
CA MET A 13 7.14 -7.87 -1.64
C MET A 13 8.29 -7.25 -2.44
N LYS A 14 9.17 -8.10 -3.00
CA LYS A 14 10.25 -7.67 -3.88
C LYS A 14 9.73 -7.14 -5.22
N ALA A 15 8.76 -7.83 -5.84
CA ALA A 15 8.12 -7.38 -7.07
C ALA A 15 7.38 -6.05 -6.89
N LEU A 16 6.82 -5.80 -5.70
CA LEU A 16 6.18 -4.54 -5.35
C LEU A 16 7.16 -3.39 -5.06
N GLY A 17 8.48 -3.67 -4.99
CA GLY A 17 9.52 -2.68 -4.71
C GLY A 17 9.60 -2.25 -3.25
N TYR A 18 9.28 -3.14 -2.31
CA TYR A 18 9.43 -2.83 -0.88
C TYR A 18 10.91 -2.56 -0.55
N PRO A 19 11.24 -1.41 0.09
CA PRO A 19 12.62 -0.94 0.22
C PRO A 19 13.50 -1.78 1.15
N ARG A 20 12.89 -2.58 2.04
CA ARG A 20 13.60 -3.38 3.03
C ARG A 20 13.62 -4.85 2.60
N LEU A 21 14.80 -5.48 2.63
CA LEU A 21 14.93 -6.91 2.36
C LEU A 21 14.29 -7.71 3.51
N ILE A 22 13.34 -8.58 3.15
CA ILE A 22 12.68 -9.46 4.11
C ILE A 22 13.32 -10.85 4.00
N SER A 23 14.08 -11.28 5.01
CA SER A 23 14.58 -12.66 5.08
C SER A 23 13.50 -13.61 5.62
N MET A 24 13.47 -14.86 5.13
CA MET A 24 12.59 -15.90 5.67
C MET A 24 12.91 -16.24 7.12
N GLU A 25 14.14 -16.01 7.57
CA GLU A 25 14.57 -16.27 8.94
C GLU A 25 13.86 -15.38 9.96
N ASN A 26 13.45 -14.17 9.56
CA ASN A 26 12.68 -13.27 10.41
C ASN A 26 11.30 -13.82 10.80
N PHE A 27 10.83 -14.87 10.14
CA PHE A 27 9.54 -15.52 10.43
C PHE A 27 9.70 -16.86 11.15
N ARG A 28 10.92 -17.26 11.56
CA ARG A 28 11.11 -18.43 12.44
C ARG A 28 10.42 -18.22 13.79
N THR A 29 10.41 -16.98 14.27
CA THR A 29 9.60 -16.52 15.40
C THR A 29 8.58 -15.52 14.91
N PRO A 30 7.41 -15.39 15.57
CA PRO A 30 6.40 -14.41 15.17
C PRO A 30 6.96 -12.98 15.31
N ASN A 31 7.20 -12.33 14.16
CA ASN A 31 7.75 -10.97 14.11
C ASN A 31 6.67 -9.95 13.76
N PHE A 32 5.98 -9.45 14.78
CA PHE A 32 4.90 -8.49 14.63
C PHE A 32 5.37 -7.13 14.08
N MET A 33 6.58 -6.71 14.45
CA MET A 33 7.14 -5.43 14.01
C MET A 33 7.27 -5.38 12.48
N LEU A 34 7.82 -6.43 11.85
CA LEU A 34 7.93 -6.48 10.39
C LEU A 34 6.57 -6.55 9.69
N VAL A 35 5.64 -7.35 10.22
CA VAL A 35 4.31 -7.50 9.61
C VAL A 35 3.55 -6.17 9.67
N SER A 36 3.61 -5.45 10.79
CA SER A 36 2.95 -4.15 10.94
C SER A 36 3.55 -3.08 10.03
N GLU A 37 4.87 -3.07 9.86
CA GLU A 37 5.56 -2.16 8.94
C GLU A 37 5.14 -2.42 7.48
N VAL A 38 5.12 -3.69 7.06
CA VAL A 38 4.67 -4.08 5.73
C VAL A 38 3.21 -3.70 5.51
N LEU A 39 2.33 -3.94 6.49
CA LEU A 39 0.91 -3.60 6.40
C LEU A 39 0.73 -2.08 6.24
N LEU A 40 1.43 -1.28 7.05
CA LEU A 40 1.39 0.18 6.96
C LEU A 40 1.88 0.68 5.60
N TRP A 41 2.93 0.07 5.06
CA TRP A 41 3.45 0.40 3.74
C TRP A 41 2.43 0.10 2.63
N LEU A 42 1.78 -1.07 2.69
CA LEU A 42 0.73 -1.45 1.75
C LEU A 42 -0.48 -0.50 1.81
N VAL A 43 -0.95 -0.18 3.01
CA VAL A 43 -2.07 0.75 3.22
C VAL A 43 -1.74 2.14 2.67
N LYS A 44 -0.53 2.66 2.92
CA LYS A 44 -0.11 3.96 2.35
C LYS A 44 -0.16 3.96 0.82
N ARG A 45 0.28 2.90 0.15
CA ARG A 45 0.20 2.78 -1.31
C ARG A 45 -1.24 2.69 -1.81
N LEU A 46 -2.10 1.91 -1.15
CA LEU A 46 -3.51 1.79 -1.51
C LEU A 46 -4.25 3.13 -1.33
N VAL A 47 -3.99 3.84 -0.23
CA VAL A 47 -4.58 5.16 0.04
C VAL A 47 -4.09 6.19 -0.96
N LEU A 48 -2.80 6.18 -1.33
CA LEU A 48 -2.26 7.06 -2.38
C LEU A 48 -2.89 6.76 -3.74
N GLN A 49 -3.03 5.48 -4.12
CA GLN A 49 -3.68 5.08 -5.37
C GLN A 49 -5.17 5.45 -5.37
N LEU A 50 -5.88 5.21 -4.26
CA LEU A 50 -7.27 5.62 -4.09
C LEU A 50 -7.42 7.14 -4.10
N MET A 51 -6.50 7.91 -3.52
CA MET A 51 -6.54 9.38 -3.62
C MET A 51 -6.26 9.87 -5.03
N THR A 52 -5.39 9.22 -5.80
CA THR A 52 -5.14 9.57 -7.21
C THR A 52 -6.36 9.26 -8.08
N ILE A 53 -6.97 8.07 -7.93
CA ILE A 53 -8.17 7.67 -8.69
C ILE A 53 -9.38 8.49 -8.24
N ARG A 54 -9.51 8.77 -6.93
CA ARG A 54 -10.57 9.62 -6.40
C ARG A 54 -10.32 11.09 -6.70
N ALA A 55 -9.10 11.55 -7.00
CA ALA A 55 -8.86 12.89 -7.51
C ALA A 55 -9.42 13.05 -8.92
N ASP A 56 -9.41 11.99 -9.73
CA ASP A 56 -10.03 12.00 -11.07
C ASP A 56 -11.56 12.13 -10.99
N VAL A 57 -12.21 11.32 -10.13
CA VAL A 57 -13.67 11.43 -9.89
C VAL A 57 -14.04 12.70 -9.12
N ARG A 58 -13.19 13.15 -8.18
CA ARG A 58 -13.42 14.37 -7.40
C ARG A 58 -13.13 15.62 -8.23
N MET A 59 -12.26 15.57 -9.25
CA MET A 59 -12.14 16.62 -10.26
C MET A 59 -13.38 16.69 -11.15
N CYS A 60 -13.96 15.56 -11.58
CA CYS A 60 -15.23 15.60 -12.32
C CYS A 60 -16.40 16.17 -11.48
N ILE A 61 -16.44 15.87 -10.18
CA ILE A 61 -17.48 16.41 -9.27
C ILE A 61 -17.18 17.87 -8.86
N TRP A 62 -15.92 18.29 -8.80
CA TRP A 62 -15.55 19.70 -8.52
C TRP A 62 -15.63 20.61 -9.73
N SER A 63 -15.36 20.11 -10.94
CA SER A 63 -15.47 20.88 -12.19
C SER A 63 -16.93 21.13 -12.61
N GLY A 64 -17.91 20.47 -11.99
CA GLY A 64 -19.34 20.63 -12.27
C GLY A 64 -20.17 21.36 -11.21
N CYS A 65 -19.63 21.64 -10.01
CA CYS A 65 -20.44 22.17 -8.89
C CYS A 65 -19.86 23.40 -8.16
N PHE A 66 -18.70 23.93 -8.54
CA PHE A 66 -18.15 25.17 -7.96
C PHE A 66 -18.35 26.41 -8.87
N GLY A 67 -19.55 26.52 -9.46
CA GLY A 67 -19.99 27.70 -10.21
C GLY A 67 -20.68 28.77 -9.36
N VAL A 68 -20.48 28.81 -8.04
CA VAL A 68 -21.00 29.87 -7.16
C VAL A 68 -19.95 30.22 -6.10
N LYS A 69 -19.46 31.48 -6.16
CA LYS A 69 -18.43 32.15 -5.32
C LYS A 69 -16.99 31.71 -5.66
N LEU A 70 -16.11 32.57 -6.14
CA LEU A 70 -15.89 33.97 -5.73
C LEU A 70 -15.02 34.65 -6.82
N TRP A 71 -15.63 35.54 -7.61
CA TRP A 71 -15.12 36.81 -8.20
C TRP A 71 -16.17 37.29 -9.21
#